data_AF-A0A0J1FQZ2-F1
#
_entry.id   AF-A0A0J1FQZ2-F1
#
_cell.length_a   1.000
_cell.length_b   1.000
_cell.length_c   1.000
_cell.angle_alpha   90.00
_cell.angle_beta   90.00
_cell.angle_gamma   90.00
#
_symmetry.space_group_name_H-M   'P 1'
#
loop_
_entity.id
_entity.type
_entity.pdbx_description
1 polymer ?
#
loop_
_entity_poly.entity_id
_entity_poly.type
_entity_poly.pdbx_seq_one_letter_code
_entity_poly.pdbx_strand_id
1 'polypeptide(L)' 'MAVHAQTPQPPDPPFNPDTPPSPDPQEPPDTIPDPTREPPSPPGQPIGDPPPGPNETPHFSGTLH' A
#
# COMPACT_ATOMS: atom_id res chain seq x y z
N MET A 1 16.91 19.77 9.35
CA MET A 1 15.51 20.20 9.20
C MET A 1 15.47 21.08 7.95
N ALA A 2 14.94 20.58 6.84
CA ALA A 2 14.87 21.36 5.59
C ALA A 2 13.70 22.34 5.69
N VAL A 3 13.92 23.63 5.43
CA VAL A 3 12.85 24.62 5.37
C VAL A 3 12.27 24.56 3.96
N HIS A 4 11.00 24.22 3.85
CA HIS A 4 10.29 24.26 2.57
C HIS A 4 9.89 25.71 2.33
N ALA A 5 10.46 26.34 1.30
CA ALA A 5 10.04 27.68 0.91
C ALA A 5 8.61 27.61 0.36
N GLN A 6 7.66 28.24 1.05
CA GLN A 6 6.29 28.35 0.57
C GLN A 6 6.25 29.46 -0.49
N THR A 7 6.16 29.09 -1.76
CA THR A 7 5.93 30.07 -2.83
C THR A 7 4.53 30.69 -2.64
N PRO A 8 4.37 32.03 -2.74
CA PRO A 8 3.05 32.65 -2.72
C PRO A 8 2.17 32.07 -3.82
N GLN A 9 0.91 31.77 -3.50
CA GLN A 9 -0.04 31.29 -4.49
C GLN A 9 -0.40 32.44 -5.45
N PRO A 10 -0.46 32.20 -6.78
CA PRO A 10 -0.93 33.22 -7.71
C PRO A 10 -2.40 33.60 -7.44
N PRO A 11 -2.83 34.82 -7.81
CA PRO A 11 -4.22 35.20 -7.74
C PRO A 11 -5.06 34.33 -8.69
N ASP A 12 -6.30 34.04 -8.27
CA ASP A 12 -7.23 33.28 -9.08
C ASP A 12 -7.59 34.01 -10.39
N PRO A 13 -7.87 33.26 -11.48
CA PRO A 13 -8.33 33.85 -12.73
C PRO A 13 -9.71 34.50 -12.57
N PRO A 14 -10.07 35.44 -13.46
CA PRO A 14 -11.42 36.02 -13.49
C PRO A 14 -12.47 34.93 -13.75
N PHE A 15 -13.61 35.02 -13.06
CA PHE A 15 -14.74 34.14 -13.29
C PHE A 15 -15.26 34.28 -14.72
N ASN A 16 -15.39 33.16 -15.43
CA ASN A 16 -15.93 33.12 -16.79
C ASN A 16 -17.23 32.29 -16.79
N PRO A 17 -18.40 32.92 -17.06
CA PRO A 17 -19.69 32.24 -17.01
C PRO A 17 -19.89 31.19 -18.12
N ASP A 18 -19.13 31.26 -19.21
CA ASP A 18 -19.13 30.26 -20.28
C ASP A 18 -18.27 29.04 -19.96
N THR A 19 -17.54 29.07 -18.84
CA THR A 19 -16.73 27.92 -18.41
C THR A 19 -17.66 26.90 -17.75
N PRO A 20 -17.75 25.67 -18.29
CA PRO A 20 -18.52 24.63 -17.63
C PRO A 20 -17.95 24.41 -16.22
N PRO A 21 -18.79 24.06 -15.24
CA PRO A 21 -18.30 23.72 -13.91
C PRO A 21 -17.23 22.64 -14.06
N SER A 22 -16.12 22.80 -13.35
CA SER A 22 -15.12 21.75 -13.25
C SER A 22 -15.84 20.48 -12.81
N PRO A 23 -15.61 19.31 -13.45
CA PRO A 23 -16.22 18.08 -12.97
C PRO A 23 -15.87 17.93 -11.50
N ASP A 24 -16.88 17.61 -10.69
CA ASP A 24 -16.67 17.26 -9.29
C ASP A 24 -15.50 16.28 -9.21
N PRO A 25 -14.58 16.42 -8.25
CA PRO A 25 -13.60 15.38 -7.99
C PRO A 25 -14.39 14.07 -7.84
N GLN A 26 -14.14 13.09 -8.72
CA GLN A 26 -14.74 11.77 -8.53
C GLN A 26 -14.44 11.36 -7.09
N GLU A 27 -15.47 11.13 -6.29
CA GLU A 27 -15.27 10.61 -4.95
C GLU A 27 -14.38 9.37 -5.07
N PRO A 28 -13.35 9.26 -4.21
CA PRO A 28 -12.51 8.07 -4.24
C PRO A 28 -13.42 6.84 -4.07
N PRO A 29 -13.14 5.74 -4.79
CA PRO A 29 -13.92 4.52 -4.63
C PRO A 29 -13.93 4.12 -3.15
N ASP A 30 -15.07 3.63 -2.67
CA ASP A 30 -15.19 3.18 -1.29
C ASP A 30 -14.19 2.04 -1.05
N THR A 31 -13.17 2.32 -0.22
CA THR A 31 -12.08 1.38 0.07
C THR A 31 -12.42 0.47 1.25
N ILE A 32 -13.60 0.64 1.86
CA ILE A 32 -14.03 -0.19 2.97
C ILE A 32 -14.30 -1.59 2.44
N PRO A 33 -13.56 -2.62 2.90
CA PRO A 33 -13.84 -3.99 2.53
C PRO A 33 -15.22 -4.38 3.05
N ASP A 34 -15.96 -5.14 2.25
CA ASP A 34 -17.22 -5.72 2.70
C ASP A 34 -16.97 -6.57 3.98
N PRO A 35 -17.64 -6.27 5.12
CA PRO A 35 -17.37 -6.94 6.39
C PRO A 35 -17.89 -8.38 6.43
N THR A 36 -18.72 -8.78 5.45
CA THR A 36 -19.22 -10.15 5.30
C THR A 36 -18.36 -10.98 4.34
N ARG A 37 -17.37 -10.37 3.68
CA ARG A 37 -16.39 -11.06 2.86
C ARG A 37 -15.52 -11.97 3.72
N GLU A 38 -15.36 -13.22 3.30
CA GLU A 38 -14.40 -14.16 3.89
C GLU A 38 -12.98 -13.56 3.88
N PRO A 39 -12.24 -13.60 5.00
CA PRO A 39 -10.83 -13.21 4.99
C PRO A 39 -10.03 -14.15 4.09
N PRO A 40 -8.99 -13.67 3.38
CA PRO A 40 -8.14 -14.55 2.59
C PRO A 40 -7.46 -15.60 3.47
N SER A 41 -7.28 -16.81 2.93
CA SER A 41 -6.57 -17.88 3.62
C SER A 41 -5.11 -17.49 3.91
N PRO A 42 -4.57 -17.82 5.11
CA PRO A 42 -3.17 -17.58 5.42
C PRO A 42 -2.28 -18.44 4.49
N PRO A 43 -1.04 -17.99 4.19
CA PRO A 43 -0.09 -18.80 3.44
C PRO A 43 0.15 -20.12 4.19
N GLY A 44 0.00 -21.24 3.48
CA GLY A 44 -0.15 -22.56 4.09
C GLY A 44 1.10 -23.15 4.77
N GLN A 45 2.25 -22.48 4.68
CA GLN A 45 3.53 -22.97 5.23
C GLN A 45 4.45 -21.77 5.52
N PRO A 46 5.34 -21.86 6.54
CA PRO A 46 6.51 -20.99 6.59
C PRO A 46 7.28 -21.07 5.27
N ILE A 47 7.92 -19.97 4.83
CA ILE A 47 8.77 -19.93 3.62
C ILE A 47 10.11 -20.67 3.86
N GLY A 48 10.09 -21.78 4.60
CA GLY A 48 11.26 -22.51 5.03
C GLY A 48 10.91 -23.88 5.58
N ASP A 49 11.86 -24.80 5.47
CA ASP A 49 11.82 -26.08 6.13
C ASP A 49 11.65 -25.85 7.65
N PRO A 50 10.79 -26.62 8.34
CA PRO A 50 10.70 -26.52 9.79
C PRO A 50 12.09 -26.75 10.41
N PRO A 51 12.43 -26.09 11.53
CA PRO A 51 13.70 -26.37 12.19
C PRO A 51 13.76 -27.87 12.55
N PRO A 52 14.95 -28.51 12.45
CA PRO A 52 15.11 -29.90 12.82
C PRO A 52 14.63 -30.10 14.26
N GLY A 53 13.86 -31.17 14.48
CA GLY A 53 13.40 -31.55 15.80
C GLY A 53 14.56 -31.84 16.76
N PRO A 54 14.30 -31.91 18.07
CA PRO A 54 15.34 -32.09 19.08
C PRO A 54 16.16 -33.39 18.95
N ASN A 55 15.66 -34.36 18.19
CA ASN A 55 16.34 -35.64 17.89
C ASN A 55 16.86 -35.70 16.44
N GLU A 56 16.73 -34.63 15.67
CA GLU A 56 17.17 -34.57 14.27
C GLU A 56 18.52 -33.87 14.17
N THR A 57 19.37 -34.39 13.27
CA THR A 57 20.68 -33.80 13.00
C THR A 57 20.47 -32.49 12.22
N PRO A 58 21.23 -31.41 12.49
CA PRO A 58 21.02 -30.15 11.79
C PRO A 58 21.11 -30.31 10.27
N HIS A 59 20.10 -29.85 9.53
CA HIS A 59 20.17 -29.70 8.08
C HIS A 59 21.15 -28.57 7.76
N PHE A 60 22.45 -28.88 7.70
CA PHE A 60 23.43 -27.97 7.12
C PHE A 60 23.19 -27.91 5.61
N SER A 61 22.40 -26.93 5.17
CA SER A 61 22.31 -26.53 3.78
C SER A 61 23.67 -25.96 3.35
N GLY A 62 24.58 -26.85 2.95
CA GLY A 62 25.86 -26.48 2.39
C GLY A 62 25.67 -25.87 0.99
N THR A 63 25.49 -24.56 0.91
CA THR A 63 25.91 -23.81 -0.28
C THR A 63 27.41 -23.59 -0.17
N LEU A 64 28.19 -24.57 -0.67
CA LEU A 64 29.59 -24.38 -1.02
C LEU A 64 29.60 -23.44 -2.24
N HIS A 65 30.06 -22.19 -2.05
CA HIS A 65 30.52 -21.32 -3.14
C HIS A 65 31.93 -21.70 -3.54
#